data_AF-A0A945X8L6-F1
#
_entry.id   AF-A0A945X8L6-F1
#
_cell.length_a   1.000
_cell.length_b   1.000
_cell.length_c   1.000
_cell.angle_alpha   90.00
_cell.angle_beta   90.00
_cell.angle_gamma   90.00
#
_symmetry.space_group_name_H-M   'P 1'
#
loop_
_entity.id
_entity.type
_entity.pdbx_description
1 polymer ?
#
loop_
_entity_poly.entity_id
_entity_poly.type
_entity_poly.pdbx_seq_one_letter_code
_entity_poly.pdbx_strand_id
1 'polypeptide(L)'
;MSVVPGMVSIIHIPAGGFMHDLFDDTPERCPNCGTTEALPIVYGAPSEEMIIASQLQKIVLGGPDEPEDAAQWRCQAENCRRDFS
;
A
#
# COMPACT_ATOMS: atom_id res chain seq x y z
N MET A 1 19.38 -3.42 44.86
CA MET A 1 18.86 -2.10 44.45
C MET A 1 19.51 -1.74 43.12
N SER A 2 18.69 -1.65 42.09
CA SER A 2 19.10 -1.66 40.68
C SER A 2 19.90 -0.43 40.26
N VAL A 3 20.99 -0.66 39.54
CA VAL A 3 21.56 0.28 38.60
C VAL A 3 21.27 -0.24 37.20
N VAL A 4 20.70 0.59 36.32
CA VAL A 4 21.10 0.62 34.91
C VAL A 4 20.66 1.97 34.30
N PRO A 5 21.59 2.79 33.81
CA PRO A 5 21.29 3.98 33.03
C PRO A 5 20.71 3.55 31.68
N GLY A 6 19.58 4.16 31.31
CA GLY A 6 18.91 3.93 30.03
C GLY A 6 19.82 4.26 28.87
N MET A 7 20.39 3.21 28.26
CA MET A 7 21.01 3.29 26.95
C MET A 7 19.87 3.45 25.94
N VAL A 8 19.72 4.66 25.40
CA VAL A 8 18.96 4.89 24.17
C VAL A 8 19.63 4.06 23.08
N SER A 9 19.07 2.89 22.78
CA SER A 9 19.51 2.05 21.67
C SER A 9 19.15 2.74 20.36
N ILE A 10 20.14 3.45 19.81
CA ILE A 10 20.19 3.84 18.39
C ILE A 10 20.65 2.62 17.58
N ILE A 11 19.99 1.46 17.71
CA ILE A 11 20.08 0.36 16.75
C ILE A 11 18.77 -0.43 16.88
N HIS A 12 17.72 -0.01 16.19
CA HIS A 12 16.68 -0.89 15.68
C HIS A 12 16.05 -0.18 14.48
N ILE A 13 16.70 -0.34 13.32
CA ILE A 13 16.02 -0.23 12.03
C ILE A 13 15.53 -1.66 11.76
N PRO A 14 14.30 -2.05 12.14
CA PRO A 14 13.79 -3.34 11.72
C PRO A 14 13.74 -3.31 10.19
N ALA A 15 14.45 -4.26 9.60
CA ALA A 15 14.42 -4.50 8.17
C ALA A 15 12.96 -4.68 7.72
N GLY A 16 12.51 -3.84 6.78
CA GLY A 16 11.30 -4.10 6.00
C GLY A 16 9.99 -4.15 6.78
N GLY A 17 9.77 -3.24 7.74
CA GLY A 17 8.42 -2.97 8.22
C GLY A 17 7.61 -2.34 7.08
N PHE A 18 6.58 -3.04 6.60
CA PHE A 18 5.63 -2.43 5.68
C PHE A 18 5.03 -1.21 6.36
N MET A 19 5.16 -0.07 5.69
CA MET A 19 4.55 1.22 6.00
C MET A 19 3.01 1.15 5.98
N HIS A 20 2.41 0.33 6.84
CA HIS A 20 0.95 0.20 7.03
C HIS A 20 0.49 0.84 8.35
N ASP A 21 1.39 1.21 9.27
CA ASP A 21 0.99 1.77 10.58
C ASP A 21 0.73 3.29 10.58
N LEU A 22 0.97 3.98 9.47
CA LEU A 22 0.69 5.43 9.33
C LEU A 22 -0.59 5.73 8.55
N PHE A 23 -1.08 4.75 7.79
CA PHE A 23 -2.31 4.82 7.02
C PHE A 23 -3.00 3.48 7.24
N ASP A 24 -4.09 3.45 8.02
CA ASP A 24 -4.89 2.27 8.37
C ASP A 24 -5.64 1.68 7.14
N ASP A 25 -5.07 1.82 5.95
CA ASP A 25 -5.60 1.38 4.68
C ASP A 25 -4.97 0.02 4.35
N THR A 26 -5.45 -1.01 5.05
CA THR A 26 -5.15 -2.39 4.66
C THR A 26 -6.30 -2.87 3.76
N PRO A 27 -6.02 -3.35 2.53
CA PRO A 27 -7.07 -3.81 1.64
C PRO A 27 -7.88 -4.93 2.27
N GLU A 28 -9.20 -4.84 2.18
CA GLU A 28 -10.06 -5.99 2.45
C GLU A 28 -9.76 -7.14 1.47
N ARG A 29 -10.25 -8.35 1.76
CA ARG A 29 -10.13 -9.46 0.81
C ARG A 29 -10.85 -9.12 -0.47
N CYS A 30 -10.20 -9.37 -1.61
CA CYS A 30 -10.82 -9.22 -2.90
C CYS A 30 -12.13 -10.01 -2.96
N PRO A 31 -13.29 -9.37 -3.22
CA PRO A 31 -14.59 -10.04 -3.17
C PRO A 31 -14.78 -11.08 -4.29
N ASN A 32 -13.89 -11.10 -5.28
CA ASN A 32 -13.97 -12.03 -6.41
C ASN A 32 -13.19 -13.33 -6.18
N CYS A 33 -11.97 -13.24 -5.63
CA CYS A 33 -11.08 -14.40 -5.51
C CYS A 33 -10.58 -14.65 -4.08
N GLY A 34 -10.90 -13.77 -3.13
CA GLY A 34 -10.60 -13.93 -1.71
C GLY A 34 -9.15 -13.63 -1.30
N THR A 35 -8.26 -13.27 -2.23
CA THR A 35 -6.88 -12.87 -1.87
C THR A 35 -6.86 -11.55 -1.09
N THR A 36 -5.87 -11.41 -0.23
CA THR A 36 -5.53 -10.15 0.46
C THR A 36 -4.46 -9.35 -0.29
N GLU A 37 -3.91 -9.88 -1.37
CA GLU A 37 -2.91 -9.19 -2.18
C GLU A 37 -3.59 -8.22 -3.16
N ALA A 38 -3.43 -6.92 -2.88
CA ALA A 38 -3.94 -5.85 -3.72
C ALA A 38 -2.91 -4.73 -3.88
N LEU A 39 -3.09 -3.91 -4.92
CA LEU A 39 -2.34 -2.68 -5.15
C LEU A 39 -3.27 -1.49 -4.92
N PRO A 40 -2.82 -0.42 -4.26
CA PRO A 40 -3.59 0.81 -4.17
C PRO A 40 -3.73 1.44 -5.56
N ILE A 41 -4.90 1.99 -5.83
CA ILE A 41 -5.18 2.79 -7.01
C ILE A 41 -5.04 4.26 -6.62
N VAL A 42 -4.20 5.00 -7.34
CA VAL A 42 -3.98 6.42 -7.11
C VAL A 42 -4.52 7.23 -8.27
N TYR A 43 -5.41 8.17 -7.97
CA TYR A 43 -6.02 9.09 -8.93
C TYR A 43 -5.29 10.44 -8.94
N GLY A 44 -5.51 11.21 -10.01
CA GLY A 44 -4.88 12.51 -10.23
C GLY A 44 -3.73 12.48 -11.22
N ALA A 45 -3.14 13.65 -11.46
CA ALA A 45 -1.95 13.78 -12.30
C ALA A 45 -0.75 13.13 -11.59
N PRO A 46 -0.12 12.10 -12.18
CA PRO A 46 0.96 11.38 -11.51
C PRO A 46 2.28 12.18 -11.54
N SER A 47 3.06 12.07 -10.46
CA SER A 47 4.47 12.46 -10.48
C SER A 47 5.32 11.40 -11.18
N GLU A 48 6.59 11.73 -11.48
CA GLU A 48 7.55 10.78 -12.04
C GLU A 48 7.76 9.55 -11.13
N GLU A 49 7.84 9.77 -9.81
CA GLU A 49 7.98 8.70 -8.82
C GLU A 49 6.79 7.74 -8.84
N MET A 50 5.57 8.26 -9.05
CA MET A 50 4.36 7.45 -9.15
C MET A 50 4.34 6.62 -10.44
N ILE A 51 4.84 7.19 -11.54
CA ILE A 51 5.00 6.46 -12.81
C ILE A 51 5.95 5.28 -12.60
N ILE A 52 7.10 5.50 -11.96
CA ILE A 52 8.07 4.45 -11.65
C ILE A 52 7.45 3.40 -10.71
N ALA A 53 6.77 3.83 -9.64
CA ALA A 53 6.11 2.93 -8.70
C ALA A 53 5.06 2.04 -9.40
N SER A 54 4.34 2.58 -10.38
CA SER A 54 3.38 1.81 -11.17
C SER A 54 4.06 0.77 -12.06
N GLN A 55 5.19 1.12 -12.70
CA GLN A 55 6.00 0.19 -13.48
C GLN A 55 6.57 -0.95 -12.61
N LEU A 56 6.89 -0.65 -11.35
CA LEU A 56 7.36 -1.61 -10.35
C LEU A 56 6.21 -2.41 -9.69
N GLN A 57 4.97 -2.26 -10.18
CA GLN A 57 3.78 -2.90 -9.63
C GLN A 57 3.63 -2.65 -8.12
N LYS A 58 3.86 -1.42 -7.68
CA LYS A 58 3.63 -0.98 -6.29
C LYS A 58 2.31 -0.22 -6.13
N ILE A 59 1.86 0.43 -7.19
CA ILE A 59 0.59 1.16 -7.26
C ILE A 59 -0.03 0.96 -8.65
N VAL A 60 -1.29 1.34 -8.81
CA VAL A 60 -1.90 1.52 -10.13
C VAL A 60 -2.39 2.95 -10.30
N LEU A 61 -2.18 3.53 -11.47
CA LEU A 61 -2.68 4.87 -11.79
C LEU A 61 -4.13 4.75 -12.28
N GLY A 62 -5.07 5.35 -11.55
CA GLY A 62 -6.51 5.30 -11.82
C GLY A 62 -6.97 6.27 -12.91
N GLY A 63 -6.17 7.27 -13.22
CA GLY A 63 -6.49 8.33 -14.19
C GLY A 63 -6.44 9.72 -13.54
N PRO A 64 -6.57 10.79 -14.35
CA PRO A 64 -6.43 12.17 -13.88
C PRO A 64 -7.61 12.65 -13.01
N ASP A 65 -8.78 12.04 -13.15
CA ASP A 65 -10.00 12.38 -12.42
C ASP A 65 -10.36 11.26 -11.46
N GLU A 66 -10.77 11.61 -10.23
CA GLU A 66 -11.30 10.67 -9.23
C GLU A 66 -12.83 10.65 -9.29
N PRO A 67 -13.46 9.54 -9.71
CA PRO A 67 -14.93 9.43 -9.69
C PRO A 67 -15.47 9.28 -8.26
N GLU A 68 -16.75 9.61 -8.04
CA GLU A 68 -17.37 9.53 -6.70
C GLU A 68 -17.31 8.12 -6.07
N ASP A 69 -17.38 7.07 -6.88
CA ASP A 69 -17.26 5.66 -6.46
C ASP A 69 -15.92 5.05 -6.92
N ALA A 70 -14.84 5.80 -6.75
CA ALA A 70 -13.49 5.37 -7.11
C ALA A 70 -13.10 4.07 -6.38
N ALA A 71 -12.63 3.10 -7.16
CA ALA A 71 -12.03 1.89 -6.60
C ALA A 71 -10.71 2.23 -5.93
N GLN A 72 -10.51 1.81 -4.68
CA GLN A 72 -9.28 2.10 -3.94
C GLN A 72 -8.19 1.05 -4.19
N TRP A 73 -8.59 -0.16 -4.59
CA TRP A 73 -7.71 -1.32 -4.66
C TRP A 73 -7.87 -2.07 -5.97
N ARG A 74 -6.76 -2.60 -6.49
CA ARG A 74 -6.74 -3.57 -7.59
C ARG A 74 -6.13 -4.89 -7.11
N CYS A 75 -6.87 -5.97 -7.26
CA CYS A 75 -6.40 -7.31 -6.93
C CYS A 75 -5.13 -7.67 -7.70
N GLN A 76 -4.12 -8.23 -7.03
CA GLN A 76 -2.86 -8.65 -7.66
C GLN A 76 -2.90 -10.04 -8.30
N ALA A 77 -3.90 -10.86 -8.00
CA ALA A 77 -4.01 -12.18 -8.61
C ALA A 77 -4.13 -12.05 -10.13
N GLU A 78 -3.23 -12.71 -10.88
CA GLU A 78 -3.09 -12.59 -12.33
C GLU A 78 -4.41 -12.90 -13.07
N ASN A 79 -5.18 -13.86 -12.56
CA ASN A 79 -6.47 -14.27 -13.13
C ASN A 79 -7.67 -13.46 -12.62
N CYS A 80 -7.46 -12.46 -11.77
CA CYS A 80 -8.53 -11.64 -11.20
C CYS A 80 -8.42 -10.18 -11.66
N ARG A 81 -7.36 -9.48 -11.27
CA ARG A 81 -7.10 -8.05 -11.54
C ARG A 81 -8.32 -7.11 -11.38
N ARG A 82 -9.23 -7.45 -10.48
CA ARG A 82 -10.49 -6.74 -10.25
C ARG A 82 -10.26 -5.54 -9.33
N ASP A 83 -11.00 -4.49 -9.61
CA ASP A 83 -10.98 -3.24 -8.85
C ASP A 83 -12.07 -3.30 -7.77
N PHE A 84 -11.76 -2.84 -6.56
CA PHE A 84 -12.66 -2.85 -5.42
C PHE A 84 -12.31 -1.74 -4.41
N SER A 85 -13.22 -1.49 -3.47
CA SER A 85 -13.05 -0.60 -2.32
C SER A 85 -13.46 -1.36 -1.06
#